data_AF-A0A3D3P714-F1
#
_entry.id   AF-A0A3D3P714-F1
#
_cell.length_a   1.000
_cell.length_b   1.000
_cell.length_c   1.000
_cell.angle_alpha   90.00
_cell.angle_beta   90.00
_cell.angle_gamma   90.00
#
_symmetry.space_group_name_H-M   'P 1'
#
loop_
_entity.id
_entity.type
_entity.pdbx_description
1 polymer ?
#
loop_
_entity_poly.entity_id
_entity_poly.type
_entity_poly.pdbx_seq_one_letter_code
_entity_poly.pdbx_strand_id
1 'polypeptide(L)'
;TQDDPALGEIGKDLNEALKDSLSNEKSLNPLEPTPAPIKPVTEETPATPKTAKEELNGAEKQEAVEALSSSIEEFYQKLADNEGEDFEAIAKDSNYEIKKSEFFSKADPPKELSAVIDSLQIGKISDAAFELPENGDSDEKLSDPYRTSDGWFLIRLDEVEDSLPLAYEAAKVQVTVDLKKKLAREQMVKEANELYAELTKKIKAGKSFADAAKELDKEVTEVTELAEGQTFNFGQRSQKLPDPPEFVATQYTNPGEISPIYFSPSEEEATEAQIIFVEKRELAKKDEFETDFGKLYESTTNSIRFVALSNWLYDRYETSGVISPKREGQQ
;
A
#
# COMPACT_ATOMS: atom_id res chain seq x y z
N THR A 1 51.30 -12.89 11.84
CA THR A 1 50.08 -12.28 12.41
C THR A 1 48.91 -13.11 11.89
N GLN A 2 48.81 -14.34 12.40
CA GLN A 2 47.98 -14.75 13.54
C GLN A 2 46.56 -15.02 13.05
N ASP A 3 46.35 -16.29 12.70
CA ASP A 3 45.08 -16.91 12.35
C ASP A 3 44.10 -16.82 13.53
N ASP A 4 42.88 -16.37 13.25
CA ASP A 4 41.76 -16.38 14.17
C ASP A 4 40.86 -17.60 13.86
N PRO A 5 40.79 -18.62 14.73
CA PRO A 5 40.16 -19.91 14.42
C PRO A 5 38.63 -19.93 14.56
N ALA A 6 37.97 -18.81 14.88
CA ALA A 6 36.55 -18.80 15.27
C ALA A 6 35.52 -18.75 14.11
N LEU A 7 35.94 -18.64 12.85
CA LEU A 7 35.02 -18.55 11.70
C LEU A 7 34.77 -19.88 10.97
N GLY A 8 35.49 -20.95 11.32
CA GLY A 8 35.41 -22.25 10.65
C GLY A 8 34.35 -23.21 11.19
N GLU A 9 33.97 -23.11 12.47
CA GLU A 9 33.05 -24.08 13.10
C GLU A 9 31.57 -23.70 12.93
N ILE A 10 31.22 -22.41 13.02
CA ILE A 10 29.82 -21.95 12.94
C ILE A 10 29.20 -22.23 11.55
N GLY A 11 30.01 -22.18 10.48
CA GLY A 11 29.55 -22.43 9.10
C GLY A 11 29.34 -23.91 8.75
N LYS A 12 29.90 -24.84 9.52
CA LYS A 12 29.72 -26.29 9.31
C LYS A 12 28.50 -26.82 10.06
N ASP A 13 28.29 -26.37 11.29
CA ASP A 13 27.16 -26.82 12.12
C ASP A 13 25.79 -26.39 11.53
N LEU A 14 25.72 -25.23 10.87
CA LEU A 14 24.52 -24.76 10.18
C LEU A 14 24.19 -25.58 8.91
N ASN A 15 25.20 -26.10 8.21
CA ASN A 15 25.00 -26.92 7.01
C ASN A 15 24.67 -28.38 7.34
N GLU A 16 25.08 -28.88 8.51
CA GLU A 16 24.76 -30.23 8.99
C GLU A 16 23.33 -30.29 9.56
N ALA A 17 22.89 -29.23 10.27
CA ALA A 17 21.51 -29.10 10.78
C ALA A 17 20.44 -28.98 9.66
N LEU A 18 20.80 -28.44 8.49
CA LEU A 18 19.91 -28.32 7.33
C LEU A 18 19.73 -29.65 6.56
N LYS A 19 20.65 -30.61 6.69
CA LYS A 19 20.53 -31.92 6.03
C LYS A 19 19.65 -32.91 6.81
N ASP A 20 19.63 -32.82 8.13
CA ASP A 20 18.82 -33.71 8.97
C ASP A 20 17.32 -33.37 8.94
N SER A 21 16.94 -32.11 8.70
CA SER A 21 15.52 -31.72 8.61
C SER A 21 14.84 -32.04 7.28
N LEU A 22 15.61 -32.43 6.25
CA LEU A 22 15.09 -32.76 4.90
C LEU A 22 14.87 -34.27 4.68
N SER A 23 15.28 -35.12 5.62
CA SER A 23 15.28 -36.58 5.42
C SER A 23 14.08 -37.30 6.05
N ASN A 24 13.15 -36.60 6.70
CA ASN A 24 12.10 -37.26 7.45
C ASN A 24 10.75 -36.55 7.39
N GLU A 25 10.09 -36.53 6.22
CA GLU A 25 8.64 -36.70 6.16
C GLU A 25 8.25 -37.57 4.98
N LYS A 26 7.74 -38.75 5.34
CA LYS A 26 7.28 -39.80 4.46
C LYS A 26 5.84 -39.47 4.06
N SER A 27 5.60 -39.44 2.75
CA SER A 27 4.36 -39.67 2.01
C SER A 27 3.07 -39.90 2.81
N LEU A 28 1.96 -39.26 2.39
CA LEU A 28 0.69 -39.91 2.00
C LEU A 28 -0.34 -38.86 1.49
N ASN A 29 -0.76 -39.02 0.23
CA ASN A 29 -2.01 -38.53 -0.40
C ASN A 29 -2.93 -39.76 -0.60
N PRO A 30 -4.25 -39.71 -0.97
CA PRO A 30 -5.18 -38.58 -1.20
C PRO A 30 -6.65 -38.78 -0.68
N LEU A 31 -7.45 -37.70 -0.71
CA LEU A 31 -8.91 -37.54 -0.91
C LEU A 31 -9.98 -38.54 -0.37
N GLU A 32 -11.05 -37.92 0.18
CA GLU A 32 -12.49 -38.30 0.27
C GLU A 32 -13.13 -38.68 1.64
N PRO A 33 -14.45 -38.36 1.83
CA PRO A 33 -15.01 -37.83 3.07
C PRO A 33 -15.97 -38.79 3.84
N THR A 34 -16.54 -38.28 4.95
CA THR A 34 -17.76 -38.73 5.69
C THR A 34 -17.53 -39.72 6.85
N PRO A 35 -18.45 -39.87 7.84
CA PRO A 35 -18.97 -38.92 8.84
C PRO A 35 -18.92 -39.47 10.29
N ALA A 36 -19.14 -38.63 11.31
CA ALA A 36 -19.82 -38.99 12.59
C ALA A 36 -19.87 -37.76 13.53
N PRO A 37 -20.78 -37.71 14.52
CA PRO A 37 -22.21 -37.99 14.51
C PRO A 37 -23.04 -36.81 15.10
N ILE A 38 -24.35 -36.81 14.82
CA ILE A 38 -25.31 -35.77 15.26
C ILE A 38 -26.03 -36.19 16.56
N LYS A 39 -26.23 -35.20 17.45
CA LYS A 39 -27.42 -34.88 18.31
C LYS A 39 -27.20 -34.90 19.84
N PRO A 40 -27.92 -34.07 20.63
CA PRO A 40 -29.10 -33.27 20.27
C PRO A 40 -29.04 -31.75 20.56
N VAL A 41 -29.90 -31.06 19.82
CA VAL A 41 -30.34 -29.66 19.93
C VAL A 41 -31.11 -29.45 21.23
N THR A 42 -30.82 -28.35 21.93
CA THR A 42 -31.81 -27.64 22.74
C THR A 42 -31.55 -26.13 22.71
N GLU A 43 -32.59 -25.40 22.32
CA GLU A 43 -32.91 -23.99 22.56
C GLU A 43 -32.17 -22.87 21.81
N GLU A 44 -32.87 -22.38 20.78
CA GLU A 44 -32.80 -21.01 20.28
C GLU A 44 -33.13 -20.01 21.41
N THR A 45 -32.23 -19.05 21.65
CA THR A 45 -32.55 -17.69 22.13
C THR A 45 -31.35 -16.76 21.83
N PRO A 46 -31.57 -15.45 21.70
CA PRO A 46 -31.59 -14.72 20.43
C PRO A 46 -30.26 -14.02 20.12
N ALA A 47 -30.12 -13.62 18.86
CA ALA A 47 -29.09 -12.73 18.36
C ALA A 47 -28.80 -11.59 19.34
N THR A 48 -27.53 -11.46 19.72
CA THR A 48 -27.00 -10.28 20.39
C THR A 48 -27.37 -9.02 19.59
N PRO A 49 -27.87 -7.96 20.25
CA PRO A 49 -28.30 -6.75 19.55
C PRO A 49 -27.12 -6.11 18.83
N LYS A 50 -27.30 -5.83 17.53
CA LYS A 50 -26.37 -5.03 16.72
C LYS A 50 -26.26 -3.63 17.34
N THR A 51 -25.05 -3.08 17.38
CA THR A 51 -24.83 -1.71 17.89
C THR A 51 -25.19 -0.70 16.79
N ALA A 52 -25.64 0.50 17.17
CA ALA A 52 -26.08 1.58 16.26
C ALA A 52 -25.06 1.99 15.18
N LYS A 53 -23.78 1.58 15.31
CA LYS A 53 -22.75 1.73 14.27
C LYS A 53 -23.01 0.89 13.01
N GLU A 54 -23.84 -0.14 13.06
CA GLU A 54 -24.12 -1.05 11.94
C GLU A 54 -25.49 -0.81 11.25
N GLU A 55 -26.34 0.09 11.78
CA GLU A 55 -27.71 0.27 11.27
C GLU A 55 -27.86 1.37 10.20
N LEU A 56 -26.92 2.30 10.11
CA LEU A 56 -27.00 3.44 9.19
C LEU A 56 -26.36 3.11 7.84
N ASN A 57 -27.05 3.44 6.76
CA ASN A 57 -26.45 3.37 5.42
C ASN A 57 -25.35 4.45 5.25
N GLY A 58 -24.53 4.35 4.21
CA GLY A 58 -23.39 5.27 4.01
C GLY A 58 -23.77 6.76 3.92
N ALA A 59 -24.97 7.10 3.43
CA ALA A 59 -25.45 8.47 3.33
C ALA A 59 -26.01 8.98 4.68
N GLU A 60 -26.78 8.16 5.39
CA GLU A 60 -27.30 8.47 6.72
C GLU A 60 -26.17 8.66 7.75
N LYS A 61 -25.08 7.89 7.61
CA LYS A 61 -23.89 8.05 8.43
C LYS A 61 -23.18 9.38 8.18
N GLN A 62 -23.08 9.82 6.93
CA GLN A 62 -22.48 11.12 6.59
C GLN A 62 -23.29 12.27 7.14
N GLU A 63 -24.62 12.22 7.01
CA GLU A 63 -25.52 13.25 7.55
C GLU A 63 -25.47 13.30 9.09
N ALA A 64 -25.43 12.13 9.75
CA ALA A 64 -25.27 12.06 11.20
C ALA A 64 -23.92 12.63 11.67
N VAL A 65 -22.83 12.36 10.96
CA VAL A 65 -21.51 12.95 11.27
C VAL A 65 -21.51 14.47 11.02
N GLU A 66 -22.17 14.93 9.96
CA GLU A 66 -22.26 16.36 9.66
C GLU A 66 -23.09 17.12 10.69
N ALA A 67 -24.17 16.51 11.20
CA ALA A 67 -24.98 17.09 12.28
C ALA A 67 -24.21 17.27 13.60
N LEU A 68 -23.09 16.56 13.79
CA LEU A 68 -22.21 16.72 14.96
C LEU A 68 -21.23 17.90 14.84
N SER A 69 -21.14 18.57 13.68
CA SER A 69 -20.21 19.69 13.45
C SER A 69 -20.39 20.82 14.45
N SER A 70 -21.62 21.30 14.65
CA SER A 70 -21.88 22.41 15.58
C SER A 70 -21.59 22.03 17.03
N SER A 71 -21.84 20.79 17.44
CA SER A 71 -21.57 20.37 18.82
C SER A 71 -20.09 20.18 19.10
N ILE A 72 -19.32 19.66 18.13
CA ILE A 72 -17.86 19.56 18.28
C ILE A 72 -17.18 20.93 18.23
N GLU A 73 -17.68 21.86 17.40
CA GLU A 73 -17.20 23.24 17.38
C GLU A 73 -17.46 23.96 18.71
N GLU A 74 -18.67 23.86 19.26
CA GLU A 74 -18.99 24.41 20.58
C GLU A 74 -18.13 23.79 21.70
N PHE A 75 -17.86 22.49 21.61
CA PHE A 75 -16.98 21.80 22.54
C PHE A 75 -15.54 22.30 22.42
N TYR A 76 -15.01 22.39 21.20
CA TYR A 76 -13.67 22.90 20.94
C TYR A 76 -13.51 24.36 21.38
N GLN A 77 -14.51 25.22 21.15
CA GLN A 77 -14.47 26.61 21.62
C GLN A 77 -14.40 26.70 23.14
N LYS A 78 -15.17 25.87 23.88
CA LYS A 78 -15.07 25.83 25.35
C LYS A 78 -13.71 25.37 25.84
N LEU A 79 -13.07 24.42 25.13
CA LEU A 79 -11.72 23.98 25.43
C LEU A 79 -10.70 25.10 25.14
N ALA A 80 -10.80 25.76 23.99
CA ALA A 80 -9.92 26.85 23.60
C ALA A 80 -10.04 28.07 24.53
N ASP A 81 -11.25 28.43 24.95
CA ASP A 81 -11.52 29.53 25.89
C ASP A 81 -10.88 29.33 27.28
N ASN A 82 -10.56 28.08 27.63
CA ASN A 82 -9.91 27.71 28.88
C ASN A 82 -8.51 27.12 28.66
N GLU A 83 -7.90 27.42 27.51
CA GLU A 83 -6.55 26.99 27.15
C GLU A 83 -6.34 25.46 27.29
N GLY A 84 -7.40 24.66 27.18
CA GLY A 84 -7.36 23.20 27.33
C GLY A 84 -7.15 22.66 28.75
N GLU A 85 -7.13 23.50 29.79
CA GLU A 85 -6.81 23.08 31.17
C GLU A 85 -7.84 22.09 31.76
N ASP A 86 -9.14 22.30 31.48
CA ASP A 86 -10.23 21.49 32.05
C ASP A 86 -10.82 20.46 31.07
N PHE A 87 -9.99 19.83 30.26
CA PHE A 87 -10.43 18.85 29.25
C PHE A 87 -11.39 17.79 29.81
N GLU A 88 -11.03 17.18 30.95
CA GLU A 88 -11.82 16.13 31.57
C GLU A 88 -13.16 16.62 32.11
N ALA A 89 -13.23 17.86 32.60
CA ALA A 89 -14.47 18.44 33.11
C ALA A 89 -15.38 18.83 31.95
N ILE A 90 -14.85 19.50 30.93
CA ILE A 90 -15.61 19.96 29.76
C ILE A 90 -16.12 18.76 28.95
N ALA A 91 -15.34 17.68 28.84
CA ALA A 91 -15.78 16.43 28.19
C ALA A 91 -16.91 15.75 28.96
N LYS A 92 -16.84 15.69 30.29
CA LYS A 92 -17.92 15.14 31.12
C LYS A 92 -19.19 15.99 31.04
N ASP A 93 -19.06 17.31 31.09
CA ASP A 93 -20.19 18.24 31.00
C ASP A 93 -20.87 18.16 29.63
N SER A 94 -20.10 17.84 28.58
CA SER A 94 -20.60 17.64 27.22
C SER A 94 -20.99 16.18 26.93
N ASN A 95 -20.95 15.30 27.94
CA ASN A 95 -21.29 13.89 27.86
C ASN A 95 -20.47 13.10 26.81
N TYR A 96 -19.21 13.49 26.59
CA TYR A 96 -18.26 12.79 25.74
C TYR A 96 -17.44 11.75 26.53
N GLU A 97 -17.14 10.64 25.87
CA GLU A 97 -16.27 9.59 26.41
C GLU A 97 -14.81 9.93 26.11
N ILE A 98 -13.99 10.05 27.17
CA ILE A 98 -12.54 10.26 27.03
C ILE A 98 -11.87 8.90 26.92
N LYS A 99 -11.18 8.68 25.80
CA LYS A 99 -10.37 7.47 25.59
C LYS A 99 -8.90 7.82 25.73
N LYS A 100 -8.27 7.27 26.76
CA LYS A 100 -6.84 7.44 26.99
C LYS A 100 -6.06 6.33 26.30
N SER A 101 -5.10 6.70 25.46
CA SER A 101 -4.14 5.77 24.88
C SER A 101 -2.95 5.55 25.80
N GLU A 102 -2.37 4.35 25.76
CA GLU A 102 -0.99 4.10 26.21
C GLU A 102 0.01 4.70 25.22
N PHE A 103 1.30 4.75 25.56
CA PHE A 103 2.35 5.15 24.62
C PHE A 103 2.31 4.29 23.35
N PHE A 104 2.43 4.95 22.20
CA PHE A 104 2.43 4.29 20.90
C PHE A 104 3.42 4.96 19.96
N SER A 105 3.83 4.21 18.93
CA SER A 105 4.68 4.74 17.86
C SER A 105 3.84 5.03 16.62
N LYS A 106 4.33 5.91 15.73
CA LYS A 106 3.66 6.18 14.45
C LYS A 106 3.49 4.92 13.60
N ALA A 107 4.37 3.94 13.75
CA ALA A 107 4.33 2.68 13.02
C ALA A 107 3.32 1.66 13.59
N ASP A 108 2.98 1.77 14.87
CA ASP A 108 2.06 0.85 15.56
C ASP A 108 1.10 1.62 16.48
N PRO A 109 0.13 2.35 15.91
CA PRO A 109 -0.87 3.09 16.69
C PRO A 109 -1.98 2.15 17.20
N PRO A 110 -2.62 2.49 18.33
CA PRO A 110 -3.79 1.76 18.81
C PRO A 110 -4.92 1.82 17.78
N LYS A 111 -5.71 0.75 17.69
CA LYS A 111 -6.79 0.60 16.69
C LYS A 111 -7.78 1.75 16.70
N GLU A 112 -8.00 2.37 17.85
CA GLU A 112 -8.93 3.50 18.01
C GLU A 112 -8.44 4.78 17.30
N LEU A 113 -7.13 4.91 17.06
CA LEU A 113 -6.50 6.04 16.35
C LEU A 113 -6.18 5.72 14.88
N SER A 114 -6.63 4.58 14.37
CA SER A 114 -6.34 4.13 13.00
C SER A 114 -7.32 4.66 11.94
N ALA A 115 -8.38 5.35 12.35
CA ALA A 115 -9.35 5.93 11.44
C ALA A 115 -8.71 7.04 10.58
N VAL A 116 -9.19 7.14 9.34
CA VAL A 116 -8.71 8.09 8.33
C VAL A 116 -9.48 9.40 8.47
N ILE A 117 -8.74 10.51 8.52
CA ILE A 117 -9.25 11.87 8.52
C ILE A 117 -9.62 12.25 7.07
N ASP A 118 -10.73 12.95 6.89
CA ASP A 118 -11.20 13.37 5.56
C ASP A 118 -10.22 14.36 4.87
N SER A 119 -9.30 14.94 5.63
CA SER A 119 -8.14 15.70 5.14
C SER A 119 -7.03 14.78 4.65
N LEU A 120 -6.82 14.77 3.34
CA LEU A 120 -5.78 13.97 2.67
C LEU A 120 -4.35 14.31 3.10
N GLN A 121 -4.12 15.50 3.67
CA GLN A 121 -2.78 15.93 4.06
C GLN A 121 -2.29 15.29 5.36
N ILE A 122 -3.22 15.00 6.29
CA ILE A 122 -2.91 14.51 7.63
C ILE A 122 -2.92 12.98 7.66
N GLY A 123 -3.84 12.34 6.92
CA GLY A 123 -3.92 10.88 6.86
C GLY A 123 -4.77 10.31 7.99
N LYS A 124 -4.16 9.70 9.00
CA LYS A 124 -4.88 9.06 10.13
C LYS A 124 -4.93 9.95 11.37
N ILE A 125 -5.85 9.65 12.28
CA ILE A 125 -5.89 10.28 13.62
C ILE A 125 -4.55 10.13 14.34
N SER A 126 -3.91 8.97 14.25
CA SER A 126 -2.58 8.75 14.81
C SER A 126 -1.54 9.72 14.24
N ASP A 127 -1.61 10.03 12.94
CA ASP A 127 -0.66 10.94 12.30
C ASP A 127 -0.84 12.37 12.83
N ALA A 128 -2.08 12.80 13.03
CA ALA A 128 -2.41 14.10 13.62
C ALA A 128 -1.88 14.25 15.06
N ALA A 129 -1.91 13.17 15.87
CA ALA A 129 -1.36 13.19 17.22
C ALA A 129 0.17 13.48 17.23
N PHE A 130 0.89 13.02 16.20
CA PHE A 130 2.33 13.27 16.04
C PHE A 130 2.66 14.65 15.46
N GLU A 131 1.67 15.43 15.02
CA GLU A 131 1.87 16.82 14.56
C GLU A 131 1.78 17.84 15.71
N LEU A 132 1.27 17.42 16.88
CA LEU A 132 1.13 18.29 18.04
C LEU A 132 2.50 18.64 18.66
N PRO A 133 2.72 19.90 19.05
CA PRO A 133 3.96 20.34 19.68
C PRO A 133 4.11 19.76 21.09
N GLU A 134 5.21 19.04 21.33
CA GLU A 134 5.57 18.50 22.66
C GLU A 134 5.70 19.59 23.73
N ASN A 135 6.35 20.70 23.36
CA ASN A 135 6.65 21.82 24.24
C ASN A 135 5.68 23.01 24.08
N GLY A 136 4.51 22.76 23.49
CA GLY A 136 3.47 23.77 23.37
C GLY A 136 2.79 24.08 24.69
N ASP A 137 2.14 25.25 24.76
CA ASP A 137 1.21 25.59 25.82
C ASP A 137 -0.02 24.63 25.80
N SER A 138 -0.85 24.65 26.84
CA SER A 138 -1.94 23.68 27.01
C SER A 138 -2.95 23.70 25.85
N ASP A 139 -3.14 24.84 25.20
CA ASP A 139 -3.96 25.04 24.00
C ASP A 139 -3.26 24.51 22.74
N GLU A 140 -1.95 24.69 22.62
CA GLU A 140 -1.15 24.18 21.50
C GLU A 140 -1.03 22.64 21.52
N LYS A 141 -1.22 22.00 22.68
CA LYS A 141 -1.29 20.54 22.84
C LYS A 141 -2.64 19.94 22.47
N LEU A 142 -3.61 20.76 22.07
CA LEU A 142 -4.89 20.32 21.55
C LEU A 142 -4.85 20.31 20.03
N SER A 143 -5.40 19.25 19.43
CA SER A 143 -5.62 19.23 17.99
C SER A 143 -6.87 20.00 17.62
N ASP A 144 -6.91 20.45 16.37
CA ASP A 144 -8.15 20.83 15.73
C ASP A 144 -9.14 19.64 15.70
N PRO A 145 -10.45 19.91 15.65
CA PRO A 145 -11.46 18.87 15.50
C PRO A 145 -11.39 18.27 14.09
N TYR A 146 -11.04 16.98 14.01
CA TYR A 146 -10.90 16.26 12.75
C TYR A 146 -12.14 15.41 12.44
N ARG A 147 -12.64 15.54 11.22
CA ARG A 147 -13.73 14.70 10.69
C ARG A 147 -13.18 13.39 10.13
N THR A 148 -13.87 12.30 10.43
CA THR A 148 -13.64 10.97 9.86
C THR A 148 -14.97 10.39 9.34
N SER A 149 -14.92 9.23 8.70
CA SER A 149 -16.12 8.51 8.27
C SER A 149 -17.06 8.13 9.42
N ASP A 150 -16.54 8.06 10.64
CA ASP A 150 -17.22 7.50 11.82
C ASP A 150 -17.65 8.56 12.83
N GLY A 151 -17.22 9.81 12.64
CA GLY A 151 -17.45 10.89 13.60
C GLY A 151 -16.35 11.94 13.59
N TRP A 152 -16.37 12.77 14.64
CA TRP A 152 -15.36 13.79 14.90
C TRP A 152 -14.43 13.34 16.02
N PHE A 153 -13.17 13.73 15.90
CA PHE A 153 -12.11 13.41 16.86
C PHE A 153 -11.36 14.68 17.25
N LEU A 154 -10.97 14.74 18.51
CA LEU A 154 -10.15 15.81 19.07
C LEU A 154 -9.14 15.14 20.01
N ILE A 155 -7.87 15.50 19.85
CA ILE A 155 -6.74 14.85 20.51
C ILE A 155 -6.11 15.86 21.46
N ARG A 156 -5.78 15.44 22.69
CA ARG A 156 -4.89 16.19 23.58
C ARG A 156 -3.60 15.39 23.76
N LEU A 157 -2.47 16.07 23.60
CA LEU A 157 -1.17 15.47 23.89
C LEU A 157 -0.88 15.54 25.39
N ASP A 158 -1.00 14.40 26.08
CA ASP A 158 -0.74 14.30 27.51
C ASP A 158 0.77 14.18 27.81
N GLU A 159 1.46 13.26 27.16
CA GLU A 159 2.86 12.91 27.46
C GLU A 159 3.58 12.45 26.19
N VAL A 160 4.85 12.84 26.06
CA VAL A 160 5.76 12.39 25.00
C VAL A 160 6.91 11.65 25.67
N GLU A 161 7.20 10.45 25.18
CA GLU A 161 8.40 9.69 25.56
C GLU A 161 9.40 9.75 24.40
N ASP A 162 10.62 10.20 24.68
CA ASP A 162 11.72 10.18 23.73
C ASP A 162 11.92 8.77 23.18
N SER A 163 12.01 8.64 21.86
CA SER A 163 12.30 7.36 21.23
C SER A 163 13.68 6.87 21.64
N LEU A 164 13.72 5.95 22.60
CA LEU A 164 14.96 5.28 22.98
C LEU A 164 15.38 4.33 21.85
N PRO A 165 16.67 4.30 21.47
CA PRO A 165 17.15 3.37 20.46
C PRO A 165 16.85 1.94 20.91
N LEU A 166 16.38 1.10 19.98
CA LEU A 166 16.12 -0.31 20.27
C LEU A 166 17.33 -0.95 20.94
N ALA A 167 17.08 -1.72 22.00
CA ALA A 167 18.12 -2.52 22.62
C ALA A 167 18.79 -3.44 21.59
N TYR A 168 20.10 -3.63 21.70
CA TYR A 168 20.91 -4.40 20.75
C TYR A 168 20.31 -5.78 20.42
N GLU A 169 19.76 -6.48 21.41
CA GLU A 169 19.14 -7.79 21.20
C GLU A 169 17.91 -7.74 20.28
N ALA A 170 17.05 -6.72 20.43
CA ALA A 170 15.89 -6.53 19.56
C ALA A 170 16.31 -6.07 18.15
N ALA A 171 17.26 -5.14 18.07
CA ALA A 171 17.80 -4.67 16.79
C ALA A 171 18.51 -5.80 16.01
N LYS A 172 19.25 -6.68 16.70
CA LYS A 172 19.96 -7.81 16.09
C LYS A 172 19.02 -8.76 15.39
N VAL A 173 17.84 -9.05 15.97
CA VAL A 173 16.84 -9.91 15.35
C VAL A 173 16.34 -9.28 14.04
N GLN A 174 15.96 -8.01 14.06
CA GLN A 174 15.45 -7.30 12.89
C GLN A 174 16.51 -7.19 11.78
N VAL A 175 17.73 -6.77 12.14
CA VAL A 175 18.86 -6.68 11.19
C VAL A 175 19.21 -8.04 10.60
N THR A 176 19.12 -9.12 11.37
CA THR A 176 19.37 -10.47 10.85
C THR A 176 18.32 -10.88 9.83
N VAL A 177 17.05 -10.56 10.08
CA VAL A 177 15.96 -10.82 9.12
C VAL A 177 16.17 -10.00 7.84
N ASP A 178 16.50 -8.72 7.98
CA ASP A 178 16.71 -7.83 6.83
C ASP A 178 17.94 -8.25 6.02
N LEU A 179 19.01 -8.69 6.68
CA LEU A 179 20.19 -9.24 6.02
C LEU A 179 19.86 -10.53 5.26
N LYS A 180 19.08 -11.44 5.84
CA LYS A 180 18.63 -12.67 5.16
C LYS A 180 17.80 -12.33 3.93
N LYS A 181 16.86 -11.38 4.02
CA LYS A 181 16.06 -10.92 2.88
C LYS A 181 16.94 -10.32 1.78
N LYS A 182 17.91 -9.49 2.15
CA LYS A 182 18.86 -8.89 1.21
C LYS A 182 19.69 -9.95 0.48
N LEU A 183 20.26 -10.91 1.21
CA LEU A 183 21.05 -11.99 0.61
C LEU A 183 20.21 -12.89 -0.32
N ALA A 184 18.99 -13.23 0.10
CA ALA A 184 18.05 -13.99 -0.73
C ALA A 184 17.72 -13.23 -2.03
N ARG A 185 17.50 -11.92 -1.96
CA ARG A 185 17.24 -11.06 -3.13
C ARG A 185 18.43 -11.00 -4.07
N GLU A 186 19.64 -10.75 -3.56
CA GLU A 186 20.85 -10.72 -4.37
C GLU A 186 21.09 -12.06 -5.09
N GLN A 187 20.81 -13.17 -4.42
CA GLN A 187 20.89 -14.50 -5.02
C GLN A 187 19.83 -14.69 -6.11
N MET A 188 18.57 -14.32 -5.85
CA MET A 188 17.48 -14.39 -6.81
C MET A 188 17.77 -13.58 -8.08
N VAL A 189 18.28 -12.35 -7.94
CA VAL A 189 18.63 -11.49 -9.08
C VAL A 189 19.74 -12.13 -9.93
N LYS A 190 20.76 -12.72 -9.29
CA LYS A 190 21.83 -13.44 -10.01
C LYS A 190 21.28 -14.65 -10.77
N GLU A 191 20.51 -15.50 -10.09
CA GLU A 191 19.92 -16.69 -10.70
C GLU A 191 18.98 -16.35 -11.85
N ALA A 192 18.15 -15.31 -11.71
CA ALA A 192 17.26 -14.85 -12.77
C ALA A 192 18.05 -14.37 -14.00
N ASN A 193 19.15 -13.63 -13.81
CA ASN A 193 20.00 -13.18 -14.91
C ASN A 193 20.72 -14.34 -15.61
N GLU A 194 21.21 -15.32 -14.84
CA GLU A 194 21.84 -16.53 -15.39
C GLU A 194 20.84 -17.35 -16.20
N LEU A 195 19.64 -17.61 -15.65
CA LEU A 195 18.55 -18.31 -16.34
C LEU A 195 18.13 -17.58 -17.61
N TYR A 196 17.98 -16.25 -17.56
CA TYR A 196 17.65 -15.45 -18.72
C TYR A 196 18.68 -15.60 -19.84
N ALA A 197 19.98 -15.55 -19.50
CA ALA A 197 21.06 -15.71 -20.45
C ALA A 197 21.08 -17.12 -21.08
N GLU A 198 20.82 -18.16 -20.28
CA GLU A 198 20.76 -19.54 -20.77
C GLU A 198 19.54 -19.83 -21.63
N LEU A 199 18.35 -19.38 -21.22
CA LEU A 199 17.11 -19.48 -21.99
C LEU A 199 17.26 -18.76 -23.33
N THR A 200 17.82 -17.55 -23.32
CA THR A 200 18.07 -16.78 -24.55
C THR A 200 18.99 -17.53 -25.52
N LYS A 201 20.05 -18.16 -25.01
CA LYS A 201 20.97 -18.97 -25.85
C LYS A 201 20.24 -20.19 -26.45
N LYS A 202 19.43 -20.89 -25.65
CA LYS A 202 18.70 -22.10 -26.11
C LYS A 202 17.62 -21.77 -27.14
N ILE A 203 16.89 -20.66 -26.96
CA ILE A 203 15.89 -20.19 -27.93
C ILE A 203 16.57 -19.77 -29.23
N LYS A 204 17.70 -19.04 -29.17
CA LYS A 204 18.50 -18.70 -30.36
C LYS A 204 19.04 -19.93 -31.09
N ALA A 205 19.27 -21.04 -30.37
CA ALA A 205 19.63 -22.33 -30.95
C ALA A 205 18.44 -23.09 -31.57
N GLY A 206 17.23 -22.52 -31.56
CA GLY A 206 16.03 -23.06 -32.19
C GLY A 206 15.17 -23.96 -31.29
N LYS A 207 15.43 -24.04 -29.99
CA LYS A 207 14.56 -24.76 -29.04
C LYS A 207 13.34 -23.93 -28.68
N SER A 208 12.22 -24.59 -28.38
CA SER A 208 11.05 -23.92 -27.80
C SER A 208 11.36 -23.42 -26.38
N PHE A 209 10.66 -22.37 -25.92
CA PHE A 209 10.84 -21.85 -24.55
C PHE A 209 10.53 -22.92 -23.50
N ALA A 210 9.44 -23.68 -23.68
CA ALA A 210 9.05 -24.75 -22.77
C ALA A 210 10.10 -25.86 -22.66
N ASP A 211 10.72 -26.26 -23.78
CA ASP A 211 11.77 -27.28 -23.76
C ASP A 211 13.06 -26.72 -23.13
N ALA A 212 13.42 -25.47 -23.45
CA ALA A 212 14.59 -24.81 -22.87
C ALA A 212 14.47 -24.68 -21.34
N ALA A 213 13.29 -24.33 -20.83
CA ALA A 213 12.99 -24.23 -19.41
C ALA A 213 12.98 -25.59 -18.71
N LYS A 214 12.37 -26.61 -19.31
CA LYS A 214 12.40 -27.99 -18.77
C LYS A 214 13.81 -28.55 -18.64
N GLU A 215 14.69 -28.26 -19.59
CA GLU A 215 16.11 -28.63 -19.49
C GLU A 215 16.88 -27.89 -18.39
N LEU A 216 16.32 -26.81 -17.84
CA LEU A 216 16.85 -26.06 -16.71
C LEU A 216 16.07 -26.36 -15.42
N ASP A 217 15.30 -27.45 -15.40
CA ASP A 217 14.44 -27.87 -14.30
C ASP A 217 13.46 -26.77 -13.86
N LYS A 218 12.96 -25.97 -14.81
CA LYS A 218 11.95 -24.93 -14.58
C LYS A 218 10.61 -25.33 -15.22
N GLU A 219 9.54 -25.06 -14.49
CA GLU A 219 8.17 -25.19 -14.97
C GLU A 219 7.76 -23.92 -15.74
N VAL A 220 6.95 -24.10 -16.78
CA VAL A 220 6.43 -22.99 -17.60
C VAL A 220 4.93 -22.94 -17.43
N THR A 221 4.44 -21.77 -17.00
CA THR A 221 3.02 -21.45 -16.93
C THR A 221 2.62 -20.69 -18.18
N GLU A 222 1.62 -21.19 -18.89
CA GLU A 222 1.03 -20.49 -20.04
C GLU A 222 0.01 -19.46 -19.54
N VAL A 223 0.16 -18.22 -19.99
CA VAL A 223 -0.76 -17.11 -19.68
C VAL A 223 -1.44 -16.69 -20.96
N THR A 224 -2.75 -16.92 -21.04
CA THR A 224 -3.60 -16.49 -22.16
C THR A 224 -4.35 -15.21 -21.82
N GLU A 225 -4.81 -14.47 -22.84
CA GLU A 225 -5.64 -13.27 -22.69
C GLU A 225 -5.02 -12.13 -21.87
N LEU A 226 -3.70 -11.98 -21.91
CA LEU A 226 -2.98 -10.90 -21.24
C LEU A 226 -3.35 -9.52 -21.84
N ALA A 227 -3.94 -8.64 -21.03
CA ALA A 227 -4.39 -7.31 -21.44
C ALA A 227 -4.10 -6.25 -20.38
N GLU A 228 -4.24 -4.97 -20.76
CA GLU A 228 -4.16 -3.83 -19.83
C GLU A 228 -5.16 -3.96 -18.67
N GLY A 229 -4.83 -3.31 -17.56
CA GLY A 229 -5.70 -3.15 -16.41
C GLY A 229 -7.03 -2.54 -16.80
N GLN A 230 -8.11 -3.11 -16.25
CA GLN A 230 -9.46 -2.67 -16.57
C GLN A 230 -9.68 -1.22 -16.15
N THR A 231 -10.32 -0.43 -17.00
CA THR A 231 -10.74 0.93 -16.68
C THR A 231 -12.21 0.94 -16.31
N PHE A 232 -12.52 1.40 -15.11
CA PHE A 232 -13.88 1.59 -14.62
C PHE A 232 -14.27 3.06 -14.78
N ASN A 233 -15.41 3.29 -15.43
CA ASN A 233 -15.98 4.63 -15.63
C ASN A 233 -17.12 4.86 -14.63
N PHE A 234 -16.92 5.81 -13.71
CA PHE A 234 -17.91 6.30 -12.75
C PHE A 234 -18.30 7.73 -13.11
N GLY A 235 -19.11 7.89 -14.16
CA GLY A 235 -19.55 9.21 -14.65
C GLY A 235 -18.38 10.06 -15.14
N GLN A 236 -18.09 11.18 -14.46
CA GLN A 236 -16.96 12.07 -14.79
C GLN A 236 -15.60 11.58 -14.28
N ARG A 237 -15.57 10.50 -13.49
CA ARG A 237 -14.33 9.93 -12.93
C ARG A 237 -14.06 8.57 -13.57
N SER A 238 -12.85 8.37 -14.07
CA SER A 238 -12.38 7.05 -14.51
C SER A 238 -11.26 6.58 -13.58
N GLN A 239 -11.31 5.32 -13.16
CA GLN A 239 -10.22 4.66 -12.43
C GLN A 239 -9.71 3.48 -13.26
N LYS A 240 -8.42 3.50 -13.60
CA LYS A 240 -7.74 2.36 -14.25
C LYS A 240 -7.08 1.52 -13.16
N LEU A 241 -7.38 0.22 -13.13
CA LEU A 241 -6.62 -0.73 -12.31
C LEU A 241 -5.16 -0.79 -12.80
N PRO A 242 -4.19 -1.01 -11.91
CA PRO A 242 -2.81 -1.22 -12.34
C PRO A 242 -2.74 -2.35 -13.36
N ASP A 243 -1.90 -2.17 -14.38
CA ASP A 243 -1.67 -3.19 -15.39
C ASP A 243 -1.03 -4.43 -14.73
N PRO A 244 -1.41 -5.66 -15.13
CA PRO A 244 -0.79 -6.87 -14.60
C PRO A 244 0.74 -6.86 -14.79
N PRO A 245 1.54 -7.36 -13.82
CA PRO A 245 2.99 -7.43 -13.92
C PRO A 245 3.50 -8.02 -15.24
N GLU A 246 2.85 -9.10 -15.69
CA GLU A 246 3.21 -9.81 -16.91
C GLU A 246 2.96 -8.94 -18.16
N PHE A 247 1.91 -8.12 -18.13
CA PHE A 247 1.60 -7.18 -19.21
C PHE A 247 2.66 -6.09 -19.28
N VAL A 248 2.99 -5.49 -18.12
CA VAL A 248 4.00 -4.44 -18.02
C VAL A 248 5.37 -4.92 -18.50
N ALA A 249 5.76 -6.14 -18.10
CA ALA A 249 7.01 -6.78 -18.49
C ALA A 249 7.10 -7.01 -20.01
N THR A 250 5.99 -7.39 -20.65
CA THR A 250 5.98 -7.80 -22.05
C THR A 250 5.59 -6.71 -23.03
N GLN A 251 5.05 -5.56 -22.58
CA GLN A 251 4.43 -4.53 -23.43
C GLN A 251 5.32 -4.02 -24.58
N TYR A 252 6.65 -4.05 -24.43
CA TYR A 252 7.62 -3.62 -25.46
C TYR A 252 8.40 -4.77 -26.13
N THR A 253 8.07 -6.03 -25.83
CA THR A 253 8.78 -7.22 -26.33
C THR A 253 8.10 -7.82 -27.57
N ASN A 254 8.83 -8.10 -28.64
CA ASN A 254 8.25 -8.66 -29.86
C ASN A 254 7.89 -10.15 -29.71
N PRO A 255 6.93 -10.67 -30.50
CA PRO A 255 6.68 -12.11 -30.57
C PRO A 255 7.95 -12.89 -30.97
N GLY A 256 8.17 -14.03 -30.32
CA GLY A 256 9.36 -14.87 -30.47
C GLY A 256 10.56 -14.44 -29.62
N GLU A 257 10.43 -13.39 -28.81
CA GLU A 257 11.50 -12.89 -27.93
C GLU A 257 11.16 -13.07 -26.45
N ILE A 258 12.20 -13.17 -25.62
CA ILE A 258 12.06 -13.13 -24.15
C ILE A 258 12.08 -11.67 -23.71
N SER A 259 11.13 -11.27 -22.88
CA SER A 259 11.08 -9.93 -22.30
C SER A 259 12.27 -9.67 -21.37
N PRO A 260 12.64 -8.41 -21.13
CA PRO A 260 13.47 -8.08 -19.98
C PRO A 260 12.90 -8.70 -18.70
N ILE A 261 13.79 -9.09 -17.78
CA ILE A 261 13.39 -9.69 -16.51
C ILE A 261 12.59 -8.64 -15.72
N TYR A 262 11.42 -9.05 -15.22
CA TYR A 262 10.59 -8.19 -14.40
C TYR A 262 10.73 -8.58 -12.93
N PHE A 263 11.14 -7.61 -12.10
CA PHE A 263 11.26 -7.78 -10.66
C PHE A 263 10.10 -7.06 -9.97
N SER A 264 9.32 -7.79 -9.17
CA SER A 264 8.18 -7.23 -8.43
C SER A 264 8.50 -7.11 -6.94
N PRO A 265 8.25 -5.97 -6.27
CA PRO A 265 7.71 -4.70 -6.82
C PRO A 265 8.75 -3.82 -7.52
N SER A 266 10.04 -4.03 -7.24
CA SER A 266 11.17 -3.37 -7.90
C SER A 266 12.40 -4.27 -7.80
N GLU A 267 13.46 -4.02 -8.56
CA GLU A 267 14.71 -4.78 -8.43
C GLU A 267 15.32 -4.65 -7.02
N GLU A 268 15.22 -3.46 -6.43
CA GLU A 268 15.75 -3.18 -5.10
C GLU A 268 14.95 -3.86 -4.00
N GLU A 269 13.65 -4.10 -4.19
CA GLU A 269 12.74 -4.68 -3.20
C GLU A 269 12.18 -6.06 -3.60
N ALA A 270 12.74 -6.66 -4.65
CA ALA A 270 12.18 -7.80 -5.33
C ALA A 270 11.86 -8.97 -4.39
N THR A 271 10.63 -9.48 -4.48
CA THR A 271 10.19 -10.75 -3.90
C THR A 271 10.00 -11.82 -4.97
N GLU A 272 9.87 -11.41 -6.23
CA GLU A 272 9.65 -12.30 -7.37
C GLU A 272 10.42 -11.78 -8.59
N ALA A 273 10.92 -12.69 -9.42
CA ALA A 273 11.55 -12.41 -10.71
C ALA A 273 10.85 -13.21 -11.81
N GLN A 274 10.28 -12.52 -12.80
CA GLN A 274 9.55 -13.12 -13.90
C GLN A 274 10.37 -13.06 -15.20
N ILE A 275 10.48 -14.20 -15.88
CA ILE A 275 11.10 -14.34 -17.21
C ILE A 275 10.01 -14.79 -18.17
N ILE A 276 9.60 -13.93 -19.09
CA ILE A 276 8.42 -14.16 -19.92
C ILE A 276 8.81 -14.25 -21.39
N PHE A 277 8.34 -15.29 -22.07
CA PHE A 277 8.47 -15.45 -23.51
C PHE A 277 7.18 -15.02 -24.20
N VAL A 278 7.28 -14.11 -25.16
CA VAL A 278 6.11 -13.64 -25.90
C VAL A 278 5.91 -14.55 -27.10
N GLU A 279 4.97 -15.49 -27.02
CA GLU A 279 4.70 -16.40 -28.14
C GLU A 279 4.01 -15.68 -29.32
N LYS A 280 2.96 -14.92 -29.02
CA LYS A 280 2.12 -14.24 -30.01
C LYS A 280 1.60 -12.93 -29.46
N ARG A 281 1.37 -11.97 -30.37
CA ARG A 281 0.58 -10.76 -30.09
C ARG A 281 -0.64 -10.73 -30.99
N GLU A 282 -1.78 -10.39 -30.41
CA GLU A 282 -3.02 -10.17 -31.14
C GLU A 282 -3.46 -8.72 -30.99
N LEU A 283 -3.76 -8.07 -32.12
CA LEU A 283 -4.34 -6.74 -32.12
C LEU A 283 -5.85 -6.90 -32.24
N ALA A 284 -6.56 -6.75 -31.11
CA ALA A 284 -8.00 -6.67 -31.12
C ALA A 284 -8.42 -5.27 -31.57
N LYS A 285 -9.12 -5.18 -32.71
CA LYS A 285 -9.76 -3.92 -33.12
C LYS A 285 -10.96 -3.70 -32.22
N LYS A 286 -10.88 -2.74 -31.30
CA LYS A 286 -12.07 -2.29 -30.56
C LYS A 286 -13.00 -1.59 -31.54
N ASP A 287 -14.28 -1.93 -31.54
CA ASP A 287 -15.29 -1.29 -32.40
C ASP A 287 -15.33 0.23 -32.16
N GLU A 288 -14.97 0.67 -30.96
CA GLU A 288 -14.94 2.05 -30.50
C GLU A 288 -13.60 2.76 -30.76
N PHE A 289 -12.61 2.10 -31.38
CA PHE A 289 -11.25 2.64 -31.55
C PHE A 289 -11.24 4.04 -32.18
N GLU A 290 -11.97 4.25 -33.28
CA GLU A 290 -12.03 5.56 -33.96
C GLU A 290 -12.64 6.65 -33.06
N THR A 291 -13.65 6.27 -32.27
CA THR A 291 -14.31 7.18 -31.34
C THR A 291 -13.38 7.56 -30.19
N ASP A 292 -12.69 6.59 -29.60
CA ASP A 292 -11.77 6.81 -28.49
C ASP A 292 -10.50 7.53 -28.94
N PHE A 293 -9.97 7.19 -30.12
CA PHE A 293 -8.87 7.93 -30.75
C PHE A 293 -9.27 9.38 -31.01
N GLY A 294 -10.48 9.62 -31.52
CA GLY A 294 -11.02 10.97 -31.70
C GLY A 294 -11.09 11.76 -30.40
N LYS A 295 -11.63 11.17 -29.33
CA LYS A 295 -11.70 11.80 -27.99
C LYS A 295 -10.30 12.11 -27.43
N LEU A 296 -9.37 11.16 -27.54
CA LEU A 296 -7.99 11.35 -27.09
C LEU A 296 -7.32 12.47 -27.88
N TYR A 297 -7.46 12.45 -29.21
CA TYR A 297 -6.92 13.48 -30.09
C TYR A 297 -7.48 14.86 -29.77
N GLU A 298 -8.79 15.00 -29.56
CA GLU A 298 -9.43 16.25 -29.15
C GLU A 298 -8.94 16.72 -27.78
N SER A 299 -8.88 15.83 -26.79
CA SER A 299 -8.41 16.13 -25.43
C SER A 299 -6.96 16.62 -25.41
N THR A 300 -6.06 15.91 -26.10
CA THR A 300 -4.65 16.30 -26.25
C THR A 300 -4.52 17.63 -27.00
N THR A 301 -5.26 17.80 -28.10
CA THR A 301 -5.24 19.06 -28.87
C THR A 301 -5.73 20.23 -28.04
N ASN A 302 -6.81 20.07 -27.28
CA ASN A 302 -7.34 21.12 -26.40
C ASN A 302 -6.35 21.47 -25.28
N SER A 303 -5.70 20.47 -24.69
CA SER A 303 -4.65 20.67 -23.69
C SER A 303 -3.46 21.47 -24.25
N ILE A 304 -2.97 21.10 -25.43
CA ILE A 304 -1.88 21.82 -26.11
C ILE A 304 -2.30 23.26 -26.44
N ARG A 305 -3.51 23.46 -26.96
CA ARG A 305 -4.05 24.80 -27.26
C ARG A 305 -4.15 25.67 -26.01
N PHE A 306 -4.62 25.09 -24.90
CA PHE A 306 -4.71 25.79 -23.62
C PHE A 306 -3.34 26.21 -23.09
N VAL A 307 -2.35 25.32 -23.14
CA VAL A 307 -0.97 25.63 -22.75
C VAL A 307 -0.36 26.71 -23.65
N ALA A 308 -0.54 26.59 -24.97
CA ALA A 308 -0.04 27.58 -25.92
C ALA A 308 -0.68 28.96 -25.70
N LEU A 309 -2.01 29.02 -25.48
CA LEU A 309 -2.71 30.26 -25.15
C LEU A 309 -2.25 30.84 -23.82
N SER A 310 -2.08 30.00 -22.80
CA SER A 310 -1.60 30.41 -21.48
C SER A 310 -0.20 31.02 -21.57
N ASN A 311 0.73 30.35 -22.24
CA ASN A 311 2.09 30.85 -22.44
C ASN A 311 2.09 32.15 -23.24
N TRP A 312 1.30 32.23 -24.32
CA TRP A 312 1.16 33.47 -25.07
C TRP A 312 0.62 34.62 -24.20
N LEU A 313 -0.39 34.38 -23.36
CA LEU A 313 -0.89 35.39 -22.43
C LEU A 313 0.19 35.83 -21.43
N TYR A 314 0.95 34.89 -20.87
CA TYR A 314 2.09 35.21 -19.99
C TYR A 314 3.10 36.12 -20.68
N ASP A 315 3.54 35.78 -21.90
CA ASP A 315 4.49 36.61 -22.68
C ASP A 315 3.93 38.02 -22.93
N ARG A 316 2.62 38.14 -23.18
CA ARG A 316 1.95 39.44 -23.37
C ARG A 316 1.88 40.24 -22.07
N TYR A 317 1.64 39.59 -20.93
CA TYR A 317 1.67 40.26 -19.63
C TYR A 317 3.06 40.78 -19.31
N GLU A 318 4.11 39.97 -19.46
CA GLU A 318 5.51 40.39 -19.27
C GLU A 318 5.88 41.57 -20.17
N THR A 319 5.51 41.52 -21.45
CA THR A 319 5.79 42.61 -22.40
C THR A 319 5.00 43.88 -22.10
N SER A 320 3.81 43.76 -21.50
CA SER A 320 2.92 44.91 -21.21
C SER A 320 3.28 45.66 -19.93
N GLY A 321 4.18 45.12 -19.09
CA GLY A 321 4.54 45.71 -17.79
C GLY A 321 3.41 45.65 -16.74
N VAL A 322 2.33 44.92 -17.03
CA VAL A 322 1.23 44.66 -16.09
C VAL A 322 1.62 43.46 -15.24
N ILE A 323 1.57 43.61 -13.92
CA ILE A 323 1.86 42.54 -12.96
C ILE A 323 0.80 41.44 -13.16
N SER A 324 1.22 40.26 -13.66
CA SER A 324 0.34 39.09 -13.72
C SER A 324 -0.26 38.81 -12.34
N PRO A 325 -1.55 38.47 -12.23
CA PRO A 325 -2.09 37.96 -10.97
C PRO A 325 -1.22 36.77 -10.56
N LYS A 326 -0.60 36.86 -9.38
CA LYS A 326 0.17 35.75 -8.82
C LYS A 326 -0.77 34.54 -8.77
N ARG A 327 -0.31 33.39 -9.27
CA ARG A 327 -0.94 32.12 -8.91
C ARG A 327 -0.78 31.99 -7.40
N GLU A 328 -1.80 32.35 -6.63
CA GLU A 328 -1.90 31.92 -5.23
C GLU A 328 -1.79 30.39 -5.22
N GLY A 329 -0.96 29.91 -4.31
CA GLY A 329 -0.35 28.58 -4.38
C GLY A 329 -1.34 27.46 -4.65
N GLN A 330 -1.03 26.65 -5.65
CA GLN A 330 -1.34 25.23 -5.55
C GLN A 330 -0.29 24.65 -4.60
N GLN A 331 -0.67 24.56 -3.32
CA GLN A 331 -0.13 23.56 -2.40
C GLN A 331 -0.87 22.25 -2.62
#